data_AF-A0A3E2B0Z7-F1
#
_entry.id   AF-A0A3E2B0Z7-F1
#
_cell.length_a   1.000
_cell.length_b   1.000
_cell.length_c   1.000
_cell.angle_alpha   90.00
_cell.angle_beta   90.00
_cell.angle_gamma   90.00
#
_symmetry.space_group_name_H-M   'P 1'
#
loop_
_entity.id
_entity.type
_entity.pdbx_description
1 polymer ?
#
loop_
_entity_poly.entity_id
_entity_poly.type
_entity_poly.pdbx_seq_one_letter_code
_entity_poly.pdbx_strand_id
1 'polypeptide(L)'
;MRKRILSVVLTVLMLAAMVPSAMAATLEEINQDEVFLKQQQRGTCTLASTAMMLRRAAMLNGDENWAQITEASCREAFWLSGRGLPYNFSYGEMTVGHDRLPGGQANEAVLIDLLEEHPEGIMLHAACVPHGILLTEYKDGQFYCADPSEYAEAGIIPIEEAWGTRVENSNAYWYVTSQVAQPQEKPVLPAPSVEVEDSVSDLMAPLATQETETAACLIGQALVEQNGTN
;
A
#
# COMPACT_ATOMS: atom_id res chain seq x y z
N MET A 1 -36.85 0.22 -38.54
CA MET A 1 -35.69 1.06 -38.13
C MET A 1 -35.57 1.22 -36.61
N ARG A 2 -36.65 1.45 -35.84
CA ARG A 2 -36.63 1.57 -34.36
C ARG A 2 -35.93 0.43 -33.60
N LYS A 3 -36.15 -0.84 -33.99
CA LYS A 3 -35.55 -2.01 -33.30
C LYS A 3 -34.02 -2.12 -33.47
N ARG A 4 -33.46 -1.61 -34.57
CA ARG A 4 -32.01 -1.63 -34.83
C ARG A 4 -31.29 -0.54 -34.03
N ILE A 5 -31.92 0.63 -33.88
CA ILE A 5 -31.39 1.74 -33.07
C ILE A 5 -31.33 1.34 -31.59
N LEU A 6 -32.38 0.70 -31.07
CA LEU A 6 -32.42 0.25 -29.67
C LEU A 6 -31.34 -0.80 -29.38
N SER A 7 -31.09 -1.71 -30.32
CA SER A 7 -30.05 -2.74 -30.18
C SER A 7 -28.66 -2.11 -30.14
N VAL A 8 -28.36 -1.13 -31.00
CA VAL A 8 -27.06 -0.45 -31.02
C VAL A 8 -26.84 0.36 -29.75
N VAL A 9 -27.85 1.10 -29.28
CA VAL A 9 -27.77 1.86 -28.03
C VAL A 9 -27.54 0.95 -26.83
N LEU A 10 -28.22 -0.20 -26.77
CA LEU A 10 -28.05 -1.17 -25.68
C LEU A 10 -26.67 -1.86 -25.72
N THR A 11 -26.11 -2.08 -26.91
CA THR A 11 -24.77 -2.66 -27.06
C THR A 11 -23.69 -1.65 -26.65
N VAL A 12 -23.86 -0.36 -26.99
CA VAL A 12 -22.98 0.72 -26.55
C VAL A 12 -23.07 0.93 -25.04
N LEU A 13 -24.27 0.86 -24.44
CA LEU A 13 -24.46 0.92 -22.98
C LEU A 13 -23.83 -0.28 -22.26
N MET A 14 -23.92 -1.48 -22.83
CA MET A 14 -23.24 -2.68 -22.29
C MET A 14 -21.72 -2.59 -22.41
N LEU A 15 -21.18 -2.05 -23.52
CA LEU A 15 -19.74 -1.80 -23.67
C LEU A 15 -19.24 -0.71 -22.72
N ALA A 16 -20.04 0.32 -22.44
CA ALA A 16 -19.71 1.35 -21.45
C ALA A 16 -19.73 0.80 -20.00
N ALA A 17 -20.53 -0.22 -19.71
CA ALA A 17 -20.56 -0.91 -18.41
C ALA A 17 -19.45 -1.97 -18.25
N MET A 18 -18.70 -2.27 -19.31
CA MET A 18 -17.57 -3.21 -19.31
C MET A 18 -16.21 -2.51 -19.44
N VAL A 19 -16.17 -1.18 -19.34
CA VAL A 19 -14.92 -0.50 -18.98
C VAL A 19 -14.71 -0.84 -17.52
N PRO A 20 -13.67 -1.60 -17.14
CA PRO A 20 -13.28 -1.66 -15.75
C PRO A 20 -13.08 -0.19 -15.35
N SER A 21 -13.90 0.34 -14.45
CA SER A 21 -13.41 1.48 -13.67
C SER A 21 -12.15 0.94 -13.05
N ALA A 22 -11.00 1.40 -13.53
CA ALA A 22 -9.73 1.05 -12.96
C ALA A 22 -9.87 1.43 -11.48
N MET A 23 -10.04 0.43 -10.64
CA MET A 23 -10.32 0.65 -9.23
C MET A 23 -9.04 1.27 -8.69
N ALA A 24 -9.10 2.54 -8.31
CA ALA A 24 -7.96 3.23 -7.73
C ALA A 24 -7.39 2.40 -6.57
N ALA A 25 -6.07 2.26 -6.51
CA ALA A 25 -5.42 1.49 -5.45
C ALA A 25 -5.76 2.06 -4.06
N THR A 26 -5.77 1.20 -3.05
CA THR A 26 -5.83 1.56 -1.62
C THR A 26 -4.48 2.09 -1.14
N LEU A 27 -4.46 2.75 0.03
CA LEU A 27 -3.20 3.22 0.63
C LEU A 27 -2.26 2.05 0.98
N GLU A 28 -2.82 0.92 1.41
CA GLU A 28 -2.07 -0.29 1.69
C GLU A 28 -1.40 -0.87 0.43
N GLU A 29 -2.10 -0.88 -0.71
CA GLU A 29 -1.56 -1.39 -1.96
C GLU A 29 -0.41 -0.54 -2.48
N ILE A 30 -0.49 0.80 -2.40
CA ILE A 30 0.60 1.67 -2.86
C ILE A 30 1.78 1.74 -1.88
N ASN A 31 1.65 1.13 -0.70
CA ASN A 31 2.67 1.07 0.35
C ASN A 31 3.34 -0.31 0.47
N GLN A 32 3.06 -1.27 -0.43
CA GLN A 32 3.75 -2.56 -0.46
C GLN A 32 5.21 -2.43 -0.94
N ASP A 33 6.09 -3.30 -0.47
CA ASP A 33 7.54 -3.20 -0.69
C ASP A 33 7.93 -3.21 -2.19
N GLU A 34 7.17 -3.88 -3.05
CA GLU A 34 7.43 -3.98 -4.50
C GLU A 34 7.32 -2.64 -5.23
N VAL A 35 6.61 -1.67 -4.64
CA VAL A 35 6.46 -0.32 -5.17
C VAL A 35 7.80 0.42 -5.05
N PHE A 36 8.55 0.16 -3.99
CA PHE A 36 9.75 0.90 -3.66
C PHE A 36 10.99 0.36 -4.39
N LEU A 37 11.87 1.29 -4.77
CA LEU A 37 13.06 1.05 -5.57
C LEU A 37 14.31 1.50 -4.82
N LYS A 38 15.37 0.71 -4.95
CA LYS A 38 16.72 1.13 -4.59
C LYS A 38 17.40 1.79 -5.78
N GLN A 39 18.20 2.82 -5.50
CA GLN A 39 18.97 3.50 -6.52
C GLN A 39 19.99 2.55 -7.15
N GLN A 40 20.06 2.51 -8.47
CA GLN A 40 20.98 1.63 -9.19
C GLN A 40 22.43 2.14 -9.14
N GLN A 41 22.62 3.44 -8.96
CA GLN A 41 23.95 4.06 -8.92
C GLN A 41 23.97 5.17 -7.88
N ARG A 42 25.15 5.43 -7.30
CA ARG A 42 25.32 6.58 -6.41
C ARG A 42 24.99 7.88 -7.18
N GLY A 43 24.15 8.71 -6.58
CA GLY A 43 23.71 9.98 -7.17
C GLY A 43 22.43 9.89 -8.04
N THR A 44 21.76 8.74 -8.08
CA THR A 44 20.46 8.59 -8.78
C THR A 44 19.27 8.50 -7.83
N CYS A 45 19.44 8.88 -6.56
CA CYS A 45 18.38 8.88 -5.55
C CYS A 45 17.15 9.69 -5.95
N THR A 46 17.33 10.90 -6.52
CA THR A 46 16.20 11.70 -7.01
C THR A 46 15.43 11.01 -8.13
N LEU A 47 16.12 10.27 -9.00
CA LEU A 47 15.50 9.50 -10.08
C LEU A 47 14.72 8.29 -9.54
N ALA A 48 15.32 7.51 -8.64
CA ALA A 48 14.67 6.37 -8.01
C ALA A 48 13.44 6.80 -7.21
N SER A 49 13.56 7.85 -6.39
CA SER A 49 12.44 8.41 -5.62
C SER A 49 11.32 8.95 -6.48
N THR A 50 11.66 9.60 -7.61
CA THR A 50 10.66 10.02 -8.60
C THR A 50 9.97 8.82 -9.24
N ALA A 51 10.70 7.74 -9.55
CA ALA A 51 10.10 6.53 -10.10
C ALA A 51 9.12 5.88 -9.10
N MET A 52 9.43 5.86 -7.80
CA MET A 52 8.51 5.40 -6.76
C MET A 52 7.24 6.26 -6.67
N MET A 53 7.38 7.59 -6.73
CA MET A 53 6.24 8.53 -6.79
C MET A 53 5.33 8.23 -8.00
N LEU A 54 5.93 8.08 -9.19
CA LEU A 54 5.21 7.78 -10.42
C LEU A 54 4.53 6.41 -10.40
N ARG A 55 5.13 5.40 -9.74
CA ARG A 55 4.48 4.10 -9.51
C ARG A 55 3.22 4.24 -8.69
N ARG A 56 3.28 4.96 -7.57
CA ARG A 56 2.13 5.19 -6.69
C ARG A 56 1.03 5.95 -7.42
N ALA A 57 1.38 6.99 -8.17
CA ALA A 57 0.42 7.72 -9.00
C ALA A 57 -0.25 6.83 -10.07
N ALA A 58 0.54 5.98 -10.75
CA ALA A 58 0.03 5.03 -11.72
C ALA A 58 -0.93 4.00 -11.07
N MET A 59 -0.58 3.46 -9.90
CA MET A 59 -1.44 2.55 -9.13
C MET A 59 -2.74 3.21 -8.69
N LEU A 60 -2.67 4.44 -8.18
CA LEU A 60 -3.87 5.21 -7.81
C LEU A 60 -4.75 5.46 -9.03
N ASN A 61 -4.17 5.71 -10.20
CA ASN A 61 -4.91 5.85 -11.45
C ASN A 61 -5.34 4.49 -12.07
N GLY A 62 -5.04 3.37 -11.42
CA GLY A 62 -5.42 2.02 -11.83
C GLY A 62 -4.66 1.49 -13.06
N ASP A 63 -3.46 1.99 -13.32
CA ASP A 63 -2.57 1.47 -14.36
C ASP A 63 -1.90 0.17 -13.89
N GLU A 64 -2.33 -0.96 -14.46
CA GLU A 64 -1.78 -2.29 -14.21
C GLU A 64 -0.29 -2.42 -14.59
N ASN A 65 0.25 -1.49 -15.40
CA ASN A 65 1.65 -1.49 -15.84
C ASN A 65 2.57 -0.65 -14.94
N TRP A 66 2.11 -0.21 -13.77
CA TRP A 66 2.90 0.59 -12.83
C TRP A 66 4.31 0.00 -12.57
N ALA A 67 4.44 -1.32 -12.53
CA ALA A 67 5.72 -2.00 -12.29
C ALA A 67 6.77 -1.76 -13.39
N GLN A 68 6.34 -1.40 -14.61
CA GLN A 68 7.22 -1.05 -15.74
C GLN A 68 7.85 0.33 -15.58
N ILE A 69 7.34 1.15 -14.66
CA ILE A 69 8.00 2.39 -14.25
C ILE A 69 9.22 2.00 -13.44
N THR A 70 10.39 2.07 -14.03
CA THR A 70 11.67 1.70 -13.41
C THR A 70 12.59 2.91 -13.41
N GLU A 71 13.68 2.85 -12.64
CA GLU A 71 14.72 3.87 -12.75
C GLU A 71 15.29 3.96 -14.18
N ALA A 72 15.36 2.83 -14.90
CA ALA A 72 15.81 2.79 -16.28
C ALA A 72 14.84 3.49 -17.25
N SER A 73 13.54 3.19 -17.16
CA SER A 73 12.54 3.84 -18.03
C SER A 73 12.43 5.34 -17.74
N CYS A 74 12.49 5.72 -16.46
CA CYS A 74 12.52 7.13 -16.05
C CYS A 74 13.78 7.85 -16.57
N ARG A 75 14.93 7.17 -16.55
CA ARG A 75 16.18 7.71 -17.11
C ARG A 75 16.05 8.03 -18.58
N GLU A 76 15.47 7.11 -19.35
CA GLU A 76 15.25 7.30 -20.78
C GLU A 76 14.26 8.43 -21.06
N ALA A 77 13.20 8.54 -20.26
CA ALA A 77 12.12 9.49 -20.48
C ALA A 77 12.51 10.96 -20.23
N PHE A 78 13.20 11.26 -19.13
CA PHE A 78 13.37 12.65 -18.70
C PHE A 78 14.72 13.00 -18.06
N TRP A 79 15.58 12.02 -17.75
CA TRP A 79 16.83 12.30 -17.06
C TRP A 79 17.84 13.01 -17.96
N LEU A 80 18.36 14.14 -17.48
CA LEU A 80 19.33 14.92 -18.23
C LEU A 80 20.75 14.54 -17.82
N SER A 81 21.50 13.91 -18.73
CA SER A 81 22.90 13.55 -18.49
C SER A 81 23.71 14.78 -18.04
N GLY A 82 24.45 14.64 -16.93
CA GLY A 82 25.25 15.71 -16.32
C GLY A 82 24.46 16.80 -15.57
N ARG A 83 23.11 16.76 -15.58
CA ARG A 83 22.25 17.73 -14.88
C ARG A 83 21.31 17.10 -13.85
N GLY A 84 20.87 15.87 -14.11
CA GLY A 84 19.94 15.16 -13.26
C GLY A 84 18.48 15.41 -13.62
N LEU A 85 17.64 15.48 -12.59
CA LEU A 85 16.19 15.60 -12.73
C LEU A 85 15.80 17.03 -13.20
N PRO A 86 15.07 17.20 -14.31
CA PRO A 86 14.54 18.50 -14.71
C PRO A 86 13.46 18.98 -13.74
N TYR A 87 13.21 20.30 -13.71
CA TYR A 87 12.15 20.87 -12.84
C TYR A 87 10.74 20.53 -13.31
N ASN A 88 10.53 20.41 -14.62
CA ASN A 88 9.23 20.05 -15.18
C ASN A 88 9.44 19.04 -16.30
N PHE A 89 8.65 17.98 -16.30
CA PHE A 89 8.74 16.90 -17.30
C PHE A 89 7.45 16.08 -17.31
N SER A 90 7.41 15.12 -18.24
CA SER A 90 6.31 14.16 -18.37
C SER A 90 6.85 12.74 -18.38
N TYR A 91 6.02 11.81 -17.92
CA TYR A 91 6.23 10.37 -18.06
C TYR A 91 4.90 9.72 -18.44
N GLY A 92 4.77 9.27 -19.69
CA GLY A 92 3.48 8.88 -20.23
C GLY A 92 2.50 10.07 -20.21
N GLU A 93 1.32 9.88 -19.61
CA GLU A 93 0.31 10.91 -19.44
C GLU A 93 0.51 11.77 -18.18
N MET A 94 1.40 11.35 -17.27
CA MET A 94 1.66 12.08 -16.04
C MET A 94 2.59 13.26 -16.28
N THR A 95 2.27 14.41 -15.68
CA THR A 95 3.14 15.59 -15.65
C THR A 95 3.68 15.79 -14.25
N VAL A 96 4.94 16.20 -14.12
CA VAL A 96 5.63 16.44 -12.85
C VAL A 96 6.12 17.88 -12.79
N GLY A 97 5.84 18.55 -11.68
CA GLY A 97 6.31 19.89 -11.35
C GLY A 97 7.40 19.87 -10.29
N HIS A 98 7.93 21.05 -9.99
CA HIS A 98 8.94 21.27 -8.96
C HIS A 98 8.69 22.60 -8.28
N ASP A 99 8.82 22.61 -6.96
CA ASP A 99 8.79 23.84 -6.16
C ASP A 99 9.82 23.83 -5.04
N ARG A 100 9.99 25.00 -4.42
CA ARG A 100 10.91 25.21 -3.30
C ARG A 100 10.17 25.23 -1.99
N LEU A 101 10.83 24.71 -0.97
CA LEU A 101 10.39 24.81 0.42
C LEU A 101 10.89 26.10 1.07
N PRO A 102 10.17 26.63 2.08
CA PRO A 102 10.60 27.82 2.81
C PRO A 102 11.92 27.62 3.58
N GLY A 103 12.25 26.38 3.95
CA GLY A 103 13.43 25.97 4.70
C GLY A 103 13.21 25.92 6.22
N GLY A 104 13.99 25.09 6.91
CA GLY A 104 13.95 24.98 8.37
C GLY A 104 12.62 24.43 8.88
N GLN A 105 12.21 24.85 10.08
CA GLN A 105 10.98 24.37 10.72
C GLN A 105 9.70 24.78 9.97
N ALA A 106 9.76 25.81 9.12
CA ALA A 106 8.62 26.22 8.31
C ALA A 106 8.21 25.17 7.26
N ASN A 107 9.06 24.18 6.98
CA ASN A 107 8.77 23.10 6.06
C ASN A 107 7.64 22.20 6.56
N GLU A 108 7.50 22.01 7.88
CA GLU A 108 6.57 21.04 8.46
C GLU A 108 5.12 21.25 7.99
N ALA A 109 4.58 22.45 8.18
CA ALA A 109 3.20 22.77 7.76
C ALA A 109 3.01 22.60 6.24
N VAL A 110 3.97 23.05 5.44
CA VAL A 110 3.91 22.94 3.97
C VAL A 110 3.92 21.48 3.53
N LEU A 111 4.74 20.64 4.15
CA LEU A 111 4.81 19.22 3.81
C LEU A 111 3.55 18.47 4.22
N ILE A 112 2.90 18.85 5.33
CA ILE A 112 1.60 18.27 5.72
C ILE A 112 0.55 18.60 4.64
N ASP A 113 0.40 19.88 4.29
CA ASP A 113 -0.56 20.31 3.27
C ASP A 113 -0.30 19.61 1.92
N LEU A 114 0.97 19.50 1.51
CA LEU A 114 1.35 18.80 0.28
C LEU A 114 0.98 17.32 0.30
N LEU A 115 1.14 16.62 1.42
CA LEU A 115 0.79 15.19 1.51
C LEU A 115 -0.73 14.96 1.52
N GLU A 116 -1.51 15.93 1.97
CA GLU A 116 -2.98 15.89 1.81
C GLU A 116 -3.40 16.07 0.34
N GLU A 117 -2.68 16.90 -0.42
CA GLU A 117 -2.93 17.13 -1.85
C GLU A 117 -2.37 16.02 -2.76
N HIS A 118 -1.30 15.34 -2.33
CA HIS A 118 -0.54 14.34 -3.09
C HIS A 118 -0.54 12.96 -2.42
N PRO A 119 -1.60 12.14 -2.58
CA PRO A 119 -1.67 10.79 -2.00
C PRO A 119 -0.59 9.83 -2.53
N GLU A 120 -0.05 10.09 -3.73
CA GLU A 120 1.11 9.42 -4.29
C GLU A 120 2.43 9.76 -3.57
N GLY A 121 2.42 10.74 -2.68
CA GLY A 121 3.59 11.31 -2.04
C GLY A 121 4.34 12.31 -2.93
N ILE A 122 5.44 12.84 -2.41
CA ILE A 122 6.28 13.80 -3.15
C ILE A 122 7.75 13.38 -3.08
N MET A 123 8.53 13.66 -4.13
CA MET A 123 9.97 13.47 -4.07
C MET A 123 10.60 14.67 -3.35
N LEU A 124 11.07 14.45 -2.12
CA LEU A 124 11.65 15.46 -1.25
C LEU A 124 13.17 15.47 -1.38
N HIS A 125 13.74 16.65 -1.60
CA HIS A 125 15.18 16.82 -1.76
C HIS A 125 15.80 17.65 -0.64
N ALA A 126 16.91 17.15 -0.08
CA ALA A 126 17.78 17.87 0.86
C ALA A 126 19.04 18.37 0.16
N ALA A 127 19.31 19.68 0.20
CA ALA A 127 20.50 20.26 -0.44
C ALA A 127 21.75 20.20 0.44
N CYS A 128 21.61 20.28 1.77
CA CYS A 128 22.76 20.23 2.68
C CYS A 128 23.42 18.85 2.71
N VAL A 129 22.64 17.81 2.44
CA VAL A 129 23.09 16.44 2.19
C VAL A 129 22.40 16.01 0.90
N PRO A 130 23.02 16.23 -0.29
CA PRO A 130 22.37 16.02 -1.59
C PRO A 130 21.77 14.62 -1.73
N HIS A 131 20.47 14.53 -1.42
CA HIS A 131 19.73 13.29 -1.37
C HIS A 131 18.24 13.52 -1.65
N GLY A 132 17.62 12.56 -2.32
CA GLY A 132 16.21 12.59 -2.67
C GLY A 132 15.51 11.35 -2.15
N ILE A 133 14.44 11.54 -1.39
CA ILE A 133 13.57 10.47 -0.85
C ILE A 133 12.15 10.66 -1.37
N LEU A 134 11.33 9.61 -1.32
CA LEU A 134 9.88 9.75 -1.51
C LEU A 134 9.25 9.96 -0.12
N LEU A 135 8.70 11.14 0.14
CA LEU A 135 7.91 11.41 1.33
C LEU A 135 6.48 10.89 1.09
N THR A 136 5.97 10.04 1.99
CA THR A 136 4.75 9.26 1.73
C THR A 136 3.56 9.65 2.59
N GLU A 137 3.77 9.91 3.88
CA GLU A 137 2.69 10.23 4.81
C GLU A 137 3.19 10.99 6.04
N TYR A 138 2.26 11.68 6.71
CA TYR A 138 2.44 12.25 8.04
C TYR A 138 1.39 11.67 8.97
N LYS A 139 1.83 11.00 10.03
CA LYS A 139 0.95 10.30 10.96
C LYS A 139 1.50 10.36 12.38
N ASP A 140 0.63 10.59 13.36
CA ASP A 140 0.98 10.59 14.78
C ASP A 140 2.16 11.51 15.15
N GLY A 141 2.31 12.64 14.44
CA GLY A 141 3.41 13.59 14.66
C GLY A 141 4.71 13.24 13.94
N GLN A 142 4.69 12.22 13.06
CA GLN A 142 5.87 11.66 12.41
C GLN A 142 5.70 11.62 10.89
N PHE A 143 6.73 12.08 10.17
CA PHE A 143 6.83 11.88 8.73
C PHE A 143 7.44 10.53 8.41
N TYR A 144 6.89 9.89 7.37
CA TYR A 144 7.38 8.64 6.83
C TYR A 144 7.78 8.81 5.37
N CYS A 145 8.77 8.02 4.96
CA CYS A 145 9.34 8.08 3.63
C CYS A 145 9.86 6.72 3.15
N ALA A 146 10.00 6.60 1.84
CA ALA A 146 10.79 5.56 1.21
C ALA A 146 12.13 6.14 0.75
N ASP A 147 13.21 5.62 1.30
CA ASP A 147 14.58 6.03 0.97
C ASP A 147 15.20 5.04 -0.03
N PRO A 148 15.60 5.48 -1.24
CA PRO A 148 16.21 4.62 -2.25
C PRO A 148 17.66 4.22 -1.92
N SER A 149 18.24 4.79 -0.87
CA SER A 149 19.58 4.45 -0.39
C SER A 149 19.69 2.98 0.02
N GLU A 150 20.89 2.41 -0.16
CA GLU A 150 21.23 1.06 0.30
C GLU A 150 21.24 0.94 1.84
N TYR A 151 21.28 2.07 2.56
CA TYR A 151 21.27 2.09 4.02
C TYR A 151 19.88 1.90 4.65
N ALA A 152 18.81 2.09 3.88
CA ALA A 152 17.45 1.83 4.33
C ALA A 152 17.05 0.40 3.96
N GLU A 153 16.67 -0.42 4.93
CA GLU A 153 16.33 -1.83 4.68
C GLU A 153 14.85 -2.04 4.30
N ALA A 154 13.94 -1.22 4.87
CA ALA A 154 12.50 -1.32 4.65
C ALA A 154 11.98 -0.36 3.56
N GLY A 155 10.79 -0.65 3.04
CA GLY A 155 10.10 0.19 2.06
C GLY A 155 9.73 1.57 2.63
N ILE A 156 9.03 1.61 3.76
CA ILE A 156 8.65 2.84 4.47
C ILE A 156 9.33 2.88 5.84
N ILE A 157 9.96 4.01 6.15
CA ILE A 157 10.65 4.28 7.42
C ILE A 157 10.33 5.70 7.92
N PRO A 158 10.46 5.97 9.23
CA PRO A 158 10.47 7.35 9.74
C PRO A 158 11.56 8.18 9.04
N ILE A 159 11.30 9.46 8.76
CA ILE A 159 12.25 10.33 8.07
C ILE A 159 13.58 10.50 8.83
N GLU A 160 13.58 10.30 10.15
CA GLU A 160 14.76 10.34 11.02
C GLU A 160 15.68 9.15 10.77
N GLU A 161 15.17 8.06 10.20
CA GLU A 161 15.94 6.89 9.79
C GLU A 161 16.46 7.02 8.36
N ALA A 162 15.94 7.96 7.57
CA ALA A 162 16.42 8.22 6.22
C ALA A 162 17.88 8.73 6.22
N TRP A 163 18.58 8.46 5.12
CA TRP A 163 19.95 8.87 4.89
C TRP A 163 20.04 10.38 4.66
N GLY A 164 20.32 11.12 5.73
CA GLY A 164 20.67 12.54 5.68
C GLY A 164 19.51 13.53 5.43
N THR A 165 18.43 13.11 4.78
CA THR A 165 17.25 13.97 4.56
C THR A 165 16.44 14.13 5.84
N ARG A 166 16.09 15.38 6.18
CA ARG A 166 15.23 15.75 7.30
C ARG A 166 14.30 16.87 6.86
N VAL A 167 13.17 17.02 7.55
CA VAL A 167 12.20 18.10 7.28
C VAL A 167 12.90 19.45 7.21
N GLU A 168 13.74 19.78 8.19
CA GLU A 168 14.38 21.09 8.33
C GLU A 168 15.48 21.37 7.29
N ASN A 169 16.07 20.34 6.69
CA ASN A 169 17.17 20.47 5.74
C ASN A 169 16.74 20.28 4.27
N SER A 170 15.48 19.94 4.03
CA SER A 170 14.87 19.90 2.72
C SER A 170 14.66 21.30 2.15
N ASN A 171 14.84 21.42 0.83
CA ASN A 171 14.80 22.73 0.15
C ASN A 171 13.95 22.75 -1.12
N ALA A 172 13.61 21.59 -1.66
CA ALA A 172 12.82 21.45 -2.88
C ALA A 172 12.07 20.14 -2.90
N TYR A 173 11.03 20.08 -3.70
CA TYR A 173 10.25 18.87 -3.94
C TYR A 173 9.76 18.81 -5.38
N TRP A 174 9.45 17.59 -5.82
CA TRP A 174 8.77 17.30 -7.07
C TRP A 174 7.48 16.55 -6.76
N TYR A 175 6.45 16.84 -7.54
CA TYR A 175 5.09 16.36 -7.31
C TYR A 175 4.36 16.16 -8.64
N VAL A 176 3.41 15.23 -8.68
CA VAL A 176 2.61 15.00 -9.88
C VAL A 176 1.60 16.16 -10.03
N THR A 177 1.60 16.83 -11.19
CA THR A 177 0.71 17.96 -11.49
C THR A 177 -0.52 17.53 -12.29
N SER A 178 -0.45 16.38 -12.96
CA SER A 178 -1.62 15.73 -13.56
C SER A 178 -2.52 15.16 -12.46
N GLN A 179 -3.80 14.97 -12.76
CA GLN A 179 -4.74 14.43 -11.77
C GLN A 179 -4.32 13.02 -11.31
N VAL A 180 -4.31 12.82 -10.00
CA VAL A 180 -4.13 11.52 -9.34
C VAL A 180 -5.43 11.19 -8.61
N ALA A 181 -5.94 9.97 -8.77
CA ALA A 181 -7.12 9.53 -8.05
C ALA A 181 -6.83 9.41 -6.55
N GLN A 182 -7.84 9.70 -5.72
CA GLN A 182 -7.73 9.50 -4.28
C GLN A 182 -7.72 7.99 -3.96
N PRO A 183 -6.96 7.55 -2.94
CA PRO A 183 -6.93 6.15 -2.55
C PRO A 183 -8.33 5.64 -2.20
N GLN A 184 -8.62 4.39 -2.53
CA GLN A 184 -9.88 3.78 -2.11
C GLN A 184 -9.86 3.55 -0.59
N GLU A 185 -10.93 3.98 0.08
CA GLU A 185 -11.19 3.54 1.45
C GLU A 185 -11.57 2.06 1.44
N LYS A 186 -10.92 1.29 2.31
CA LYS A 186 -11.25 -0.13 2.48
C LYS A 186 -12.74 -0.25 2.86
N PRO A 187 -13.53 -1.11 2.19
CA PRO A 187 -14.91 -1.34 2.58
C PRO A 187 -14.98 -1.80 4.04
N VAL A 188 -15.63 -1.01 4.90
CA VAL A 188 -15.92 -1.42 6.28
C VAL A 188 -16.98 -2.52 6.20
N LEU A 189 -16.54 -3.78 6.23
CA LEU A 189 -17.46 -4.90 6.36
C LEU A 189 -18.17 -4.78 7.72
N PRO A 190 -19.50 -4.84 7.78
CA PRO A 190 -20.21 -4.85 9.05
C PRO A 190 -19.71 -6.05 9.87
N ALA A 191 -19.49 -5.83 11.18
CA ALA A 191 -19.12 -6.90 12.09
C ALA A 191 -20.12 -8.06 11.94
N PRO A 192 -19.68 -9.33 11.90
CA PRO A 192 -20.59 -10.46 11.81
C PRO A 192 -21.52 -10.41 13.03
N SER A 193 -22.81 -10.13 12.78
CA SER A 193 -23.86 -10.33 13.78
C SER A 193 -24.01 -11.83 13.97
N VAL A 194 -23.32 -12.38 14.96
CA VAL A 194 -23.56 -13.74 15.43
C VAL A 194 -24.90 -13.72 16.15
N GLU A 195 -25.97 -14.06 15.43
CA GLU A 195 -27.21 -14.46 16.08
C GLU A 195 -26.96 -15.84 16.69
N VAL A 196 -26.76 -15.87 18.01
CA VAL A 196 -26.72 -17.11 18.77
C VAL A 196 -28.16 -17.61 18.86
N GLU A 197 -28.55 -18.51 17.97
CA GLU A 197 -29.78 -19.29 18.18
C GLU A 197 -29.58 -20.21 19.39
N ASP A 198 -30.19 -19.84 20.51
CA ASP A 198 -30.19 -20.59 21.75
C ASP A 198 -31.13 -21.81 21.63
N SER A 199 -30.75 -22.78 20.80
CA SER A 199 -31.47 -24.06 20.68
C SER A 199 -30.86 -25.09 21.62
N VAL A 200 -31.09 -24.91 22.94
CA VAL A 200 -30.78 -25.93 23.96
C VAL A 200 -31.96 -26.89 24.20
N SER A 201 -33.06 -26.72 23.48
CA SER A 201 -34.31 -27.45 23.67
C SER A 201 -34.21 -28.95 23.35
N ASP A 202 -33.24 -29.38 22.52
CA ASP A 202 -33.06 -30.79 22.15
C ASP A 202 -32.24 -31.60 23.16
N LEU A 203 -31.61 -30.97 24.16
CA LEU A 203 -30.81 -31.65 25.19
C LEU A 203 -31.61 -32.07 26.44
N MET A 204 -32.91 -31.76 26.50
CA MET A 204 -33.77 -32.01 27.66
C MET A 204 -34.83 -33.11 27.42
N ALA A 205 -34.68 -33.95 26.41
CA ALA A 205 -35.52 -35.13 26.25
C ALA A 205 -35.20 -36.18 27.35
N PRO A 206 -36.16 -36.62 28.17
CA PRO A 206 -35.91 -37.60 29.22
C PRO A 206 -35.60 -38.98 28.62
N LEU A 207 -34.51 -39.58 29.11
CA LEU A 207 -34.02 -40.90 28.75
C LEU A 207 -35.06 -41.97 29.11
N ALA A 208 -35.82 -42.44 28.12
CA ALA A 208 -36.67 -43.62 28.26
C ALA A 208 -35.79 -44.86 28.48
N THR A 209 -36.13 -45.59 29.54
CA THR A 209 -35.53 -46.87 29.98
C THR A 209 -35.31 -47.83 28.82
N GLN A 210 -34.04 -48.14 28.51
CA GLN A 210 -33.69 -49.32 27.73
C GLN A 210 -33.40 -50.49 28.68
N GLU A 211 -34.11 -51.57 28.44
CA GLU A 211 -33.97 -52.85 29.11
C GLU A 211 -32.57 -53.43 28.91
N THR A 212 -32.06 -54.04 29.97
CA THR A 212 -30.81 -54.77 30.05
C THR A 212 -30.83 -56.02 29.17
N GLU A 213 -29.94 -56.10 28.18
CA GLU A 213 -29.40 -57.38 27.72
C GLU A 213 -27.87 -57.38 27.84
N THR A 214 -27.41 -58.45 28.48
CA THR A 214 -26.05 -58.76 28.90
C THR A 214 -25.13 -59.10 27.74
N ALA A 215 -23.92 -58.54 27.71
CA ALA A 215 -22.76 -59.23 27.12
C ALA A 215 -21.45 -58.74 27.77
N ALA A 216 -20.74 -59.72 28.34
CA ALA A 216 -19.52 -59.56 29.10
C ALA A 216 -18.33 -59.08 28.26
N CYS A 217 -17.44 -58.28 28.85
CA CYS A 217 -16.04 -58.25 28.45
C CYS A 217 -15.14 -57.96 29.67
N LEU A 218 -14.08 -58.75 29.77
CA LEU A 218 -13.22 -59.00 30.92
C LEU A 218 -12.41 -57.77 31.36
N ILE A 219 -12.48 -57.47 32.65
CA ILE A 219 -11.60 -56.53 33.35
C ILE A 219 -10.27 -57.24 33.63
N GLY A 220 -9.18 -56.79 32.97
CA GLY A 220 -7.82 -57.01 33.44
C GLY A 220 -7.52 -56.01 34.56
N GLN A 221 -7.49 -56.49 35.79
CA GLN A 221 -7.23 -55.71 37.00
C GLN A 221 -5.73 -55.40 37.20
N ALA A 222 -5.50 -54.14 37.58
CA ALA A 222 -4.68 -53.64 38.68
C ALA A 222 -3.20 -54.09 38.87
N LEU A 223 -2.32 -53.09 38.77
CA LEU A 223 -1.37 -52.60 39.79
C LEU A 223 -0.64 -53.61 40.72
N VAL A 224 0.70 -53.57 40.58
CA VAL A 224 1.72 -53.40 41.63
C VAL A 224 1.90 -54.50 42.69
N GLU A 225 3.05 -55.15 42.55
CA GLU A 225 3.99 -55.65 43.57
C GLU A 225 3.59 -55.49 45.04
N GLN A 226 3.57 -56.61 45.77
CA GLN A 226 4.37 -56.74 46.99
C GLN A 226 4.96 -58.15 47.12
N ASN A 227 6.29 -58.19 47.05
CA ASN A 227 7.14 -59.27 47.52
C ASN A 227 7.23 -59.22 49.05
N GLY A 228 7.18 -60.39 49.70
CA GLY A 228 7.83 -60.60 50.99
C GLY A 228 7.07 -61.49 51.97
N THR A 229 7.48 -62.75 52.07
CA THR A 229 7.81 -63.37 53.36
C THR A 229 8.80 -64.53 53.15
N ASN A 230 9.94 -64.41 53.84
CA ASN A 230 11.06 -65.33 54.06
C ASN A 230 12.03 -65.63 52.90
#